data_AF-A0A7L0MWN6-F1
#
_entry.id   AF-A0A7L0MWN6-F1
#
_cell.length_a   1.000
_cell.length_b   1.000
_cell.length_c   1.000
_cell.angle_alpha   90.00
_cell.angle_beta   90.00
_cell.angle_gamma   90.00
#
_symmetry.space_group_name_H-M   'P 1'
#
loop_
_entity.id
_entity.type
_entity.pdbx_description
1 polymer ?
#
loop_
_entity_poly.entity_id
_entity_poly.type
_entity_poly.pdbx_seq_one_letter_code
_entity_poly.pdbx_strand_id
1 'polypeptide(L)' 'AEPIRYSVAEESESGSVVANVAEDAGLAPAQLSARRARLLSEDGRQHFRLDPGTGRLVVAERLDREELCGQSATCT' A
#
# COMPACT_ATOMS: atom_id res chain seq x y z
N ALA A 1 16.52 -5.26 10.06
CA ALA A 1 15.87 -4.59 8.93
C ALA A 1 15.00 -3.49 9.51
N GLU A 2 15.11 -2.27 9.00
CA GLU A 2 14.29 -1.14 9.43
C GLU A 2 13.00 -1.09 8.60
N PRO A 3 11.86 -0.67 9.18
CA PRO A 3 10.61 -0.55 8.45
C PRO A 3 10.66 0.60 7.43
N ILE A 4 10.17 0.35 6.23
CA ILE A 4 10.02 1.37 5.19
C ILE A 4 8.69 2.10 5.40
N ARG A 5 8.70 3.42 5.30
CA ARG A 5 7.51 4.27 5.48
C ARG A 5 7.15 4.93 4.15
N TYR A 6 5.86 4.88 3.81
CA TYR A 6 5.29 5.55 2.66
C TYR A 6 4.22 6.54 3.11
N SER A 7 3.94 7.52 2.26
CA SER A 7 2.89 8.52 2.47
C SER A 7 2.10 8.70 1.19
N VAL A 8 0.79 8.86 1.32
CA VAL A 8 -0.14 9.14 0.23
C VAL A 8 -1.16 10.16 0.71
N ALA A 9 -1.66 11.01 -0.19
CA ALA A 9 -2.71 11.97 0.16
C ALA A 9 -4.04 11.25 0.42
N GLU A 10 -4.83 11.76 1.36
CA GLU A 10 -6.24 11.36 1.47
C GLU A 10 -6.98 11.69 0.16
N GLU A 11 -8.13 11.05 -0.06
CA GLU A 11 -8.93 11.20 -1.27
C GLU A 11 -8.21 10.82 -2.57
N SER A 12 -7.07 10.12 -2.47
CA SER A 12 -6.38 9.57 -3.65
C SER A 12 -7.28 8.60 -4.41
N GLU A 13 -7.29 8.73 -5.73
CA GLU A 13 -8.12 7.90 -6.60
C GLU A 13 -7.65 6.44 -6.56
N SER A 14 -8.61 5.50 -6.60
CA SER A 14 -8.31 4.08 -6.77
C SER A 14 -7.41 3.84 -7.97
N GLY A 15 -6.35 3.06 -7.79
CA GLY A 15 -5.31 2.81 -8.79
C GLY A 15 -4.13 3.76 -8.72
N SER A 16 -4.19 4.82 -7.91
CA SER A 16 -3.04 5.71 -7.67
C SER A 16 -1.86 4.93 -7.10
N VAL A 17 -0.66 5.22 -7.62
CA VAL A 17 0.58 4.57 -7.18
C VAL A 17 1.06 5.23 -5.89
N VAL A 18 1.32 4.43 -4.87
CA VAL A 18 1.90 4.86 -3.60
C VAL A 18 3.42 4.72 -3.64
N ALA A 19 3.93 3.55 -4.04
CA ALA A 19 5.35 3.23 -3.99
C ALA A 19 5.75 2.03 -4.87
N ASN A 20 7.05 1.84 -5.08
CA ASN A 20 7.63 0.68 -5.76
C ASN A 20 8.28 -0.29 -4.78
N VAL A 21 7.48 -1.20 -4.22
CA VAL A 21 7.92 -2.16 -3.19
C VAL A 21 8.95 -3.15 -3.73
N ALA A 22 8.89 -3.51 -5.01
CA ALA A 22 9.91 -4.34 -5.66
C ALA A 22 11.31 -3.69 -5.58
N GLU A 23 11.41 -2.44 -5.99
CA GLU A 23 12.66 -1.69 -6.00
C GLU A 23 13.21 -1.49 -4.57
N ASP A 24 12.34 -1.07 -3.65
CA ASP A 24 12.71 -0.85 -2.25
C ASP A 24 13.15 -2.14 -1.53
N ALA A 25 12.60 -3.29 -1.93
CA ALA A 25 13.01 -4.60 -1.44
C ALA A 25 14.23 -5.19 -2.19
N GLY A 26 14.73 -4.52 -3.24
CA GLY A 26 15.81 -5.04 -4.09
C GLY A 26 15.42 -6.31 -4.87
N LEU A 27 14.13 -6.48 -5.18
CA LEU A 27 13.58 -7.64 -5.86
C LEU A 27 13.02 -7.24 -7.23
N ALA A 28 13.20 -8.10 -8.23
CA ALA A 28 12.48 -7.93 -9.48
C ALA A 28 10.98 -8.24 -9.29
N PRO A 29 10.07 -7.58 -10.03
CA PRO A 29 8.62 -7.87 -9.95
C PRO A 29 8.28 -9.35 -10.17
N ALA A 30 9.00 -10.01 -11.09
CA ALA A 30 8.87 -11.45 -11.34
C ALA A 30 9.18 -12.30 -10.09
N GLN A 31 10.12 -11.87 -9.25
CA GLN A 31 10.45 -12.56 -8.01
C GLN A 31 9.35 -12.39 -6.96
N LEU A 32 8.73 -11.21 -6.85
CA LEU A 32 7.56 -11.00 -5.99
C LEU A 32 6.39 -11.90 -6.41
N SER A 33 6.11 -11.96 -7.70
CA SER A 33 5.10 -12.85 -8.29
C SER A 33 5.39 -14.33 -7.99
N ALA A 34 6.62 -14.80 -8.26
CA ALA A 34 7.02 -16.18 -8.03
C ALA A 34 6.91 -16.60 -6.55
N ARG A 35 7.19 -15.67 -5.63
CA ARG A 35 7.07 -15.87 -4.18
C ARG A 35 5.65 -15.69 -3.65
N ARG A 36 4.68 -15.37 -4.52
CA ARG A 36 3.29 -15.07 -4.16
C ARG A 36 3.20 -14.00 -3.07
N ALA A 37 3.95 -12.90 -3.26
CA ALA A 37 3.90 -11.77 -2.34
C ALA A 37 2.45 -11.27 -2.16
N ARG A 38 2.08 -10.96 -0.93
CA ARG A 38 0.74 -10.50 -0.55
C ARG A 38 0.86 -9.39 0.48
N LEU A 39 -0.10 -8.47 0.44
CA LEU A 39 -0.29 -7.50 1.52
C LEU A 39 -1.21 -8.09 2.58
N LEU A 40 -0.85 -7.86 3.83
CA LEU A 40 -1.67 -8.16 5.00
C LEU A 40 -2.01 -6.83 5.65
N SER A 41 -3.29 -6.62 5.97
CA SER A 41 -3.76 -5.48 6.77
C SER A 41 -4.25 -5.98 8.11
N GLU A 42 -3.97 -5.24 9.18
CA GLU A 42 -4.35 -5.61 10.54
C GLU A 42 -5.87 -5.54 10.75
N ASP A 43 -6.53 -4.57 10.13
CA ASP A 43 -7.98 -4.35 10.18
C ASP A 43 -8.77 -5.24 9.21
N GLY A 44 -8.07 -6.02 8.38
CA GLY A 44 -8.66 -6.93 7.40
C GLY A 44 -9.22 -6.25 6.14
N ARG A 45 -9.33 -4.92 6.09
CA ARG A 45 -9.68 -4.19 4.86
C ARG A 45 -8.42 -3.99 4.03
N GLN A 46 -8.58 -4.02 2.71
CA GLN A 46 -7.46 -3.85 1.78
C GLN A 46 -7.52 -2.47 1.14
N HIS A 47 -7.19 -1.45 1.91
CA HIS A 47 -7.07 -0.07 1.42
C HIS A 47 -5.99 0.08 0.33
N PHE A 48 -5.01 -0.81 0.36
CA PHE A 48 -3.93 -0.89 -0.61
C PHE A 48 -3.84 -2.27 -1.25
N ARG A 49 -3.34 -2.31 -2.47
CA ARG A 49 -3.07 -3.54 -3.22
C ARG A 49 -1.64 -3.54 -3.74
N LEU A 50 -0.98 -4.68 -3.69
CA LEU A 50 0.30 -4.90 -4.36
C LEU A 50 0.01 -5.44 -5.75
N ASP A 51 0.44 -4.71 -6.78
CA ASP A 51 0.40 -5.19 -8.16
C ASP A 51 1.53 -6.20 -8.39
N PRO A 52 1.25 -7.49 -8.63
CA PRO A 52 2.28 -8.52 -8.72
C PRO A 52 3.09 -8.42 -10.03
N GLY A 53 2.53 -7.82 -11.08
CA GLY A 53 3.20 -7.66 -12.37
C GLY A 53 4.27 -6.58 -12.36
N THR A 54 4.02 -5.49 -11.63
CA THR A 54 4.90 -4.32 -11.56
C THR A 54 5.65 -4.19 -10.23
N GLY A 55 5.20 -4.87 -9.18
CA GLY A 55 5.75 -4.75 -7.83
C GLY A 55 5.38 -3.44 -7.12
N ARG A 56 4.37 -2.71 -7.62
CA ARG A 56 3.95 -1.42 -7.08
C ARG A 56 2.82 -1.56 -6.07
N LEU A 57 2.90 -0.76 -5.01
CA LEU A 57 1.82 -0.55 -4.07
C LEU A 57 0.87 0.50 -4.65
N VAL A 58 -0.41 0.16 -4.77
CA VAL A 58 -1.45 1.05 -5.29
C VAL A 58 -2.60 1.20 -4.30
N VAL A 59 -3.28 2.33 -4.36
CA VAL A 59 -4.54 2.57 -3.66
C VAL A 59 -5.60 1.66 -4.26
N ALA A 60 -6.26 0.84 -3.44
CA ALA A 60 -7.33 -0.05 -3.91
C ALA A 60 -8.69 0.64 -3.85
N GLU A 61 -8.96 1.33 -2.75
CA GLU A 61 -10.15 2.12 -2.50
C GLU A 61 -9.77 3.52 -2.02
N ARG A 62 -10.63 4.50 -2.27
CA ARG A 62 -10.40 5.88 -1.85
C ARG A 62 -10.22 5.94 -0.33
N LEU A 63 -9.19 6.66 0.10
CA LEU A 63 -8.82 6.79 1.51
C LEU A 63 -9.53 8.00 2.10
N ASP A 64 -10.50 7.75 2.96
CA ASP A 64 -11.17 8.77 3.76
C ASP A 64 -10.58 8.75 5.17
N ARG A 65 -9.86 9.82 5.55
CA ARG A 65 -9.18 9.90 6.85
C ARG A 65 -10.20 9.91 7.99
N GLU A 66 -11.36 10.52 7.79
CA GLU A 66 -12.44 10.54 8.78
C GLU A 66 -13.03 9.14 9.01
N GLU A 67 -13.13 8.30 7.99
CA GLU A 67 -13.56 6.90 8.14
C GLU A 67 -12.50 6.06 8.86
N LEU A 68 -11.22 6.26 8.52
CA LEU A 68 -10.11 5.47 9.07
C LEU A 68 -9.76 5.84 10.52
N CYS A 69 -9.73 7.13 10.84
CA CYS A 69 -9.17 7.66 12.07
C CYS A 69 -10.13 8.59 12.83
N GLY A 70 -11.36 8.74 12.35
CA GLY A 70 -12.36 9.64 12.93
C GLY A 70 -12.01 11.11 12.75
N GLN A 71 -12.56 11.95 13.63
CA GLN A 71 -12.35 13.40 13.61
C GLN A 71 -10.97 13.83 14.15
N SER A 72 -10.10 12.87 14.49
CA SER A 72 -8.75 13.16 14.98
C SER A 72 -7.88 13.73 13.86
N ALA A 73 -7.14 14.80 14.13
CA ALA A 73 -6.17 15.36 13.17
C ALA A 73 -5.02 14.40 12.83
N THR A 74 -4.83 13.33 13.62
CA THR A 74 -3.78 12.32 13.43
C THR A 74 -4.30 10.91 13.68
N CYS A 75 -3.88 9.98 12.83
CA CYS A 75 -4.03 8.55 13.05
C CYS A 75 -2.92 8.07 14.00
N THR A 76 -3.28 7.31 15.03
CA THR A 76 -2.36 6.67 15.98
C THR A 76 -2.35 5.18 15.82
#